data_AF-A0AA36AR85-F1
#
_entry.id   AF-A0AA36AR85-F1
#
_cell.length_a   1.000
_cell.length_b   1.000
_cell.length_c   1.000
_cell.angle_alpha   90.00
_cell.angle_beta   90.00
_cell.angle_gamma   90.00
#
_symmetry.space_group_name_H-M   'P 1'
#
loop_
_entity.id
_entity.type
_entity.pdbx_description
1 polymer ?
#
loop_
_entity_poly.entity_id
_entity_poly.type
_entity_poly.pdbx_seq_one_letter_code
_entity_poly.pdbx_strand_id
1 'polypeptide(L)'
;MSLSIAPSALSAATATTANASSNTSGTFFHCSADRSSKTSATSGSNPVGDSSGAESRMNLAALLQRDPYITDIVDTAKQVALYLFNPKNSEWERTSIEGTLFVYRRSASPYNGFMILNRLEPNNLIEPITKDLEFQLHDPFLLYRTANAIYGIWFYDKDDCARVGQLINSLVQVTIANHQTKSQCFIRSRRASESDTMEECLAVTRN
;
A
#
# COMPACT_ATOMS: atom_id res chain seq x y z
N MET A 1 -28.31 15.62 -12.82
CA MET A 1 -28.69 14.82 -11.64
C MET A 1 -27.39 14.37 -11.00
N SER A 2 -26.83 15.21 -10.14
CA SER A 2 -25.54 14.97 -9.50
C SER A 2 -25.76 14.22 -8.19
N LEU A 3 -25.25 13.00 -8.11
CA LEU A 3 -25.27 12.21 -6.88
C LEU A 3 -24.12 12.70 -5.98
N SER A 4 -24.46 13.59 -5.04
CA SER A 4 -23.59 13.92 -3.92
C SER A 4 -23.65 12.78 -2.90
N ILE A 5 -22.62 11.96 -2.83
CA ILE A 5 -22.37 11.07 -1.69
C ILE A 5 -21.35 11.77 -0.80
N ALA A 6 -21.83 12.33 0.31
CA ALA A 6 -20.98 12.77 1.41
C ALA A 6 -20.73 11.59 2.35
N PRO A 7 -19.47 11.28 2.72
CA PRO A 7 -19.17 10.56 3.94
C PRO A 7 -18.96 11.58 5.07
N SER A 8 -20.04 11.89 5.78
CA SER A 8 -19.99 12.58 7.07
C SER A 8 -19.64 11.55 8.16
N ALA A 9 -18.35 11.25 8.36
CA ALA A 9 -17.83 10.70 9.62
C ALA A 9 -16.32 10.46 9.51
N LEU A 10 -15.51 11.41 9.96
CA LEU A 10 -14.29 11.12 10.75
C LEU A 10 -13.77 12.44 11.34
N SER A 11 -14.28 12.80 12.51
CA SER A 11 -13.68 13.84 13.35
C SER A 11 -12.92 13.16 14.49
N ALA A 12 -11.64 13.51 14.58
CA ALA A 12 -10.77 13.47 15.75
C ALA A 12 -10.45 12.10 16.41
N ALA A 13 -9.31 11.53 16.03
CA ALA A 13 -8.38 10.97 17.00
C ALA A 13 -7.22 11.96 17.20
N THR A 14 -7.42 12.94 18.07
CA THR A 14 -6.33 13.74 18.65
C THR A 14 -5.91 13.08 19.97
N ALA A 15 -4.63 12.74 20.08
CA ALA A 15 -4.03 12.22 21.28
C ALA A 15 -4.03 13.29 22.40
N THR A 16 -4.64 12.96 23.54
CA THR A 16 -4.40 13.64 24.82
C THR A 16 -4.21 12.59 25.92
N THR A 17 -3.12 12.76 26.65
CA THR A 17 -2.64 12.00 27.81
C THR A 17 -3.65 11.98 28.97
N ALA A 18 -3.58 10.90 29.77
CA ALA A 18 -3.95 10.78 31.20
C ALA A 18 -5.32 10.18 31.59
N ASN A 19 -5.20 8.97 32.15
CA ASN A 19 -5.72 8.50 33.46
C ASN A 19 -7.19 8.05 33.65
N ALA A 20 -7.28 6.83 34.17
CA ALA A 20 -8.23 6.29 35.17
C ALA A 20 -9.75 6.19 34.86
N SER A 21 -10.17 4.93 34.79
CA SER A 21 -11.30 4.33 35.53
C SER A 21 -12.74 4.49 35.03
N SER A 22 -13.42 3.35 35.15
CA SER A 22 -14.86 3.09 35.32
C SER A 22 -15.74 2.88 34.08
N ASN A 23 -16.31 1.66 34.08
CA ASN A 23 -17.52 1.22 33.41
C ASN A 23 -18.57 2.33 33.24
N THR A 24 -19.26 2.34 32.09
CA THR A 24 -20.71 2.03 32.03
C THR A 24 -21.19 1.96 30.58
N SER A 25 -21.98 0.91 30.33
CA SER A 25 -23.06 0.70 29.34
C SER A 25 -23.34 1.78 28.29
N GLY A 26 -23.40 1.35 27.02
CA GLY A 26 -23.93 2.13 25.90
C GLY A 26 -24.32 1.24 24.71
N THR A 27 -25.49 0.59 24.85
CA THR A 27 -26.48 0.25 23.80
C THR A 27 -26.02 0.33 22.33
N PHE A 28 -25.89 -0.82 21.67
CA PHE A 28 -26.88 -1.40 20.73
C PHE A 28 -27.16 -0.55 19.48
N PHE A 29 -26.57 -0.94 18.34
CA PHE A 29 -27.16 -0.72 17.02
C PHE A 29 -27.31 -2.07 16.30
N HIS A 30 -28.54 -2.57 16.33
CA HIS A 30 -29.04 -3.65 15.48
C HIS A 30 -29.60 -2.98 14.21
N CYS A 31 -29.22 -3.41 13.02
CA CYS A 31 -29.93 -3.03 11.80
C CYS A 31 -30.05 -4.24 10.87
N SER A 32 -31.31 -4.58 10.59
CA SER A 32 -31.75 -5.74 9.83
C SER A 32 -31.23 -5.73 8.39
N ALA A 33 -30.78 -6.91 7.95
CA ALA A 33 -30.57 -7.22 6.55
C ALA A 33 -31.89 -7.72 5.94
N ASP A 34 -32.49 -6.94 5.04
CA ASP A 34 -33.56 -7.45 4.19
C ASP A 34 -32.98 -8.16 2.97
N ARG A 35 -33.25 -9.45 2.91
CA ARG A 35 -32.87 -10.40 1.87
C ARG A 35 -33.97 -10.42 0.82
N SER A 36 -33.68 -10.02 -0.42
CA SER A 36 -34.55 -10.29 -1.56
C SER A 36 -33.80 -11.10 -2.62
N SER A 37 -34.04 -12.40 -2.58
CA SER A 37 -33.68 -13.40 -3.58
C SER A 37 -34.60 -13.31 -4.80
N LYS A 38 -34.02 -13.24 -6.00
CA LYS A 38 -34.65 -13.69 -7.24
C LYS A 38 -33.66 -14.50 -8.07
N THR A 39 -34.00 -15.79 -8.20
CA THR A 39 -33.41 -16.79 -9.08
C THR A 39 -33.91 -16.61 -10.51
N SER A 40 -33.03 -16.74 -11.49
CA SER A 40 -33.38 -17.23 -12.83
C SER A 40 -32.21 -18.05 -13.38
N ALA A 41 -32.51 -19.31 -13.71
CA ALA A 41 -31.61 -20.23 -14.38
C ALA A 41 -31.74 -20.04 -15.90
N THR A 42 -30.60 -20.01 -16.61
CA THR A 42 -30.52 -20.43 -18.02
C THR A 42 -29.15 -21.05 -18.27
N SER A 43 -29.22 -22.27 -18.79
CA SER A 43 -28.16 -23.17 -19.22
C SER A 43 -27.38 -22.63 -20.42
N GLY A 44 -26.05 -22.72 -20.35
CA GLY A 44 -25.13 -22.46 -21.45
C GLY A 44 -23.74 -22.96 -21.06
N SER A 45 -23.43 -24.21 -21.42
CA SER A 45 -22.11 -24.81 -21.25
C SER A 45 -21.11 -24.16 -22.21
N ASN A 46 -20.32 -23.20 -21.71
CA ASN A 46 -19.12 -22.71 -22.38
C ASN A 46 -17.88 -23.33 -21.72
N PRO A 47 -16.82 -23.65 -22.48
CA PRO A 47 -15.61 -24.24 -21.93
C PRO A 47 -14.93 -23.23 -21.00
N VAL A 48 -14.69 -23.65 -19.75
CA VAL A 48 -13.98 -22.88 -18.73
C VAL A 48 -12.51 -22.81 -19.12
N GLY A 49 -12.19 -21.86 -19.99
CA GLY A 49 -10.83 -21.37 -20.19
C GLY A 49 -10.50 -20.43 -19.05
N ASP A 50 -9.40 -20.70 -18.35
CA ASP A 50 -8.82 -19.90 -17.28
C ASP A 50 -8.74 -18.40 -17.64
N SER A 51 -9.77 -17.64 -17.25
CA SER A 51 -9.87 -16.20 -17.50
C SER A 51 -8.87 -15.40 -16.66
N SER A 52 -8.39 -15.99 -15.56
CA SER A 52 -7.48 -15.32 -14.61
C SER A 52 -6.10 -15.04 -15.24
N GLY A 53 -5.58 -15.98 -16.03
CA GLY A 53 -4.28 -15.84 -16.68
C GLY A 53 -4.27 -14.84 -17.84
N ALA A 54 -5.38 -14.64 -18.53
CA ALA A 54 -5.50 -13.62 -19.58
C ALA A 54 -5.59 -12.21 -18.99
N GLU A 55 -6.43 -12.02 -17.98
CA GLU A 55 -6.59 -10.75 -17.28
C GLU A 55 -5.28 -10.30 -16.61
N SER A 56 -4.58 -11.22 -15.94
CA SER A 56 -3.29 -10.91 -15.31
C SER A 56 -2.24 -10.44 -16.32
N ARG A 57 -2.20 -11.01 -17.53
CA ARG A 57 -1.29 -10.60 -18.60
C ARG A 57 -1.64 -9.22 -19.16
N MET A 58 -2.92 -8.93 -19.33
CA MET A 58 -3.38 -7.61 -19.78
C MET A 58 -3.07 -6.52 -18.75
N ASN A 59 -3.32 -6.81 -17.47
CA ASN A 59 -3.01 -5.89 -16.37
C ASN A 59 -1.50 -5.62 -16.28
N LEU A 60 -0.67 -6.66 -16.37
CA LEU A 60 0.78 -6.49 -16.35
C LEU A 60 1.28 -5.69 -17.55
N ALA A 61 0.74 -5.94 -18.75
CA ALA A 61 1.07 -5.15 -19.94
C ALA A 61 0.71 -3.67 -19.78
N ALA A 62 -0.44 -3.36 -19.16
CA ALA A 62 -0.83 -1.99 -18.87
C ALA A 62 0.15 -1.31 -17.91
N LEU A 63 0.61 -2.01 -16.86
CA LEU A 63 1.60 -1.49 -15.91
C LEU A 63 2.97 -1.28 -16.55
N LEU A 64 3.43 -2.23 -17.38
CA LEU A 64 4.71 -2.15 -18.09
C LEU A 64 4.81 -0.95 -19.03
N GLN A 65 3.68 -0.51 -19.63
CA GLN A 65 3.65 0.70 -20.43
C GLN A 65 3.97 1.97 -19.62
N ARG A 66 3.78 1.96 -18.29
CA ARG A 66 4.04 3.10 -17.40
C ARG A 66 5.41 2.98 -16.75
N ASP A 67 5.79 1.78 -16.33
CA ASP A 67 7.10 1.51 -15.73
C ASP A 67 7.70 0.19 -16.28
N PRO A 68 8.73 0.27 -17.15
CA PRO A 68 9.39 -0.90 -17.74
C PRO A 68 10.11 -1.79 -16.73
N TYR A 69 10.38 -1.31 -15.51
CA TYR A 69 11.07 -2.08 -14.47
C TYR A 69 10.13 -3.01 -13.70
N ILE A 70 8.81 -2.89 -13.86
CA ILE A 70 7.85 -3.78 -13.22
C ILE A 70 8.08 -5.21 -13.69
N THR A 71 8.18 -6.15 -12.75
CA THR A 71 8.36 -7.57 -13.05
C THR A 71 7.07 -8.34 -12.88
N ASP A 72 6.36 -8.10 -11.78
CA ASP A 72 5.20 -8.90 -11.38
C ASP A 72 4.17 -8.06 -10.63
N ILE A 73 2.90 -8.44 -10.76
CA ILE A 73 1.82 -7.99 -9.89
C ILE A 73 1.79 -8.93 -8.68
N VAL A 74 1.96 -8.38 -7.48
CA VAL A 74 1.89 -9.14 -6.23
C VAL A 74 0.45 -9.24 -5.77
N ASP A 75 -0.31 -8.16 -5.92
CA ASP A 75 -1.69 -8.11 -5.46
C ASP A 75 -2.52 -7.04 -6.16
N THR A 76 -3.84 -7.15 -6.12
CA THR A 76 -4.81 -6.26 -6.74
C THR A 76 -6.01 -6.00 -5.83
N ALA A 77 -6.47 -4.74 -5.78
CA ALA A 77 -7.75 -4.36 -5.21
C ALA A 77 -8.62 -3.68 -6.28
N LYS A 78 -9.85 -4.15 -6.43
CA LYS A 78 -10.65 -3.89 -7.64
C LYS A 78 -11.17 -2.46 -7.74
N GLN A 79 -11.53 -1.84 -6.62
CA GLN A 79 -12.09 -0.50 -6.65
C GLN A 79 -11.59 0.28 -5.44
N VAL A 80 -10.85 1.34 -5.74
CA VAL A 80 -10.33 2.28 -4.75
C VAL A 80 -10.53 3.71 -5.22
N ALA A 81 -10.61 4.65 -4.28
CA ALA A 81 -10.64 6.09 -4.55
C ALA A 81 -9.61 6.81 -3.67
N LEU A 82 -8.90 7.77 -4.26
CA LEU A 82 -7.89 8.56 -3.57
C LEU A 82 -8.46 9.86 -3.02
N TYR A 83 -8.11 10.16 -1.78
CA TYR A 83 -8.40 11.38 -1.05
C TYR A 83 -7.10 12.06 -0.63
N LEU A 84 -7.14 13.39 -0.57
CA LEU A 84 -6.06 14.24 -0.12
C LEU A 84 -6.52 15.01 1.11
N PHE A 85 -5.71 15.03 2.16
CA PHE A 85 -6.01 15.84 3.34
C PHE A 85 -5.60 17.30 3.12
N ASN A 86 -6.53 18.23 3.29
CA ASN A 86 -6.27 19.66 3.28
C ASN A 86 -6.00 20.16 4.70
N PRO A 87 -4.75 20.51 5.05
CA PRO A 87 -4.39 20.94 6.40
C PRO A 87 -4.94 22.33 6.76
N LYS A 88 -5.30 23.16 5.78
CA LYS A 88 -5.82 24.52 6.05
C LYS A 88 -7.21 24.46 6.64
N ASN A 89 -8.04 23.56 6.11
CA ASN A 89 -9.44 23.40 6.53
C ASN A 89 -9.62 22.19 7.45
N SER A 90 -8.58 21.36 7.60
CA SER A 90 -8.65 20.07 8.30
C SER A 90 -9.72 19.13 7.74
N GLU A 91 -9.83 19.11 6.41
CA GLU A 91 -10.85 18.37 5.68
C GLU A 91 -10.23 17.43 4.64
N TRP A 92 -10.94 16.35 4.32
CA TRP A 92 -10.56 15.43 3.26
C TRP A 92 -11.20 15.85 1.94
N GLU A 93 -10.38 15.98 0.91
CA GLU A 93 -10.81 16.32 -0.44
C GLU A 93 -10.71 15.09 -1.34
N ARG A 94 -11.80 14.78 -2.05
CA ARG A 94 -11.80 13.69 -3.04
C ARG A 94 -11.04 14.13 -4.29
N THR A 95 -10.10 13.29 -4.73
CA THR A 95 -9.35 13.53 -5.98
C THR A 95 -10.09 12.94 -7.19
N SER A 96 -9.59 13.21 -8.41
CA SER A 96 -10.09 12.56 -9.64
C SER A 96 -9.55 11.15 -9.87
N ILE A 97 -8.72 10.63 -8.95
CA ILE A 97 -8.10 9.31 -9.07
C ILE A 97 -8.99 8.25 -8.42
N GLU A 98 -9.65 7.46 -9.26
CA GLU A 98 -10.47 6.31 -8.86
C GLU A 98 -10.26 5.16 -9.86
N GLY A 99 -10.04 3.94 -9.35
CA GLY A 99 -9.80 2.80 -10.22
C GLY A 99 -9.31 1.55 -9.51
N THR A 100 -8.38 0.84 -10.14
CA THR A 100 -7.82 -0.41 -9.64
C THR A 100 -6.46 -0.15 -8.99
N LEU A 101 -6.26 -0.64 -7.76
CA LEU A 101 -4.96 -0.61 -7.11
C LEU A 101 -4.18 -1.88 -7.43
N PHE A 102 -2.93 -1.72 -7.84
CA PHE A 102 -1.98 -2.81 -8.05
C PHE A 102 -0.78 -2.64 -7.12
N VAL A 103 -0.42 -3.69 -6.40
CA VAL A 103 0.87 -3.80 -5.70
C VAL A 103 1.79 -4.61 -6.59
N TYR A 104 3.01 -4.12 -6.86
CA TYR A 104 3.91 -4.73 -7.83
C TYR A 104 5.37 -4.80 -7.33
N ARG A 105 6.14 -5.68 -7.98
CA ARG A 105 7.60 -5.79 -7.85
C ARG A 105 8.30 -5.11 -9.01
N ARG A 106 9.52 -4.63 -8.75
CA ARG A 106 10.40 -4.00 -9.74
C ARG A 106 11.78 -4.63 -9.72
N SER A 107 12.43 -4.65 -10.88
CA SER A 107 13.82 -5.11 -11.05
C SER A 107 14.86 -4.08 -10.58
N ALA A 108 14.45 -2.84 -10.34
CA ALA A 108 15.29 -1.75 -9.87
C ALA A 108 14.72 -1.09 -8.61
N SER A 109 15.59 -0.47 -7.80
CA SER A 109 15.17 0.26 -6.60
C SER A 109 14.28 1.46 -6.96
N PRO A 110 13.24 1.77 -6.16
CA PRO A 110 12.63 0.93 -5.11
C PRO A 110 12.01 -0.35 -5.69
N TYR A 111 12.31 -1.49 -5.08
CA TYR A 111 11.98 -2.84 -5.60
C TYR A 111 10.50 -3.20 -5.50
N ASN A 112 9.72 -2.42 -4.76
CA ASN A 112 8.29 -2.60 -4.63
C ASN A 112 7.60 -1.23 -4.74
N GLY A 113 6.35 -1.26 -5.19
CA GLY A 113 5.51 -0.07 -5.27
C GLY A 113 4.05 -0.46 -5.38
N PHE A 114 3.18 0.55 -5.30
CA PHE A 114 1.79 0.39 -5.67
C PHE A 114 1.33 1.51 -6.59
N MET A 115 0.37 1.23 -7.44
CA MET A 115 -0.21 2.17 -8.39
C MET A 115 -1.72 2.08 -8.36
N ILE A 116 -2.39 3.22 -8.38
CA ILE A 116 -3.83 3.27 -8.70
C ILE A 116 -3.93 3.64 -10.18
N LEU A 117 -4.33 2.66 -10.99
CA LEU A 117 -4.63 2.86 -12.38
C LEU A 117 -6.03 3.47 -12.48
N ASN A 118 -6.08 4.75 -12.83
CA ASN A 118 -7.31 5.52 -12.91
C ASN A 118 -8.15 5.06 -14.11
N ARG A 119 -9.46 4.94 -13.90
CA ARG A 119 -10.43 4.53 -14.94
C ARG A 119 -11.07 5.72 -15.66
N LEU A 120 -11.06 6.89 -15.03
CA LEU A 120 -11.75 8.08 -15.51
C LEU A 120 -10.83 8.99 -16.33
N GLU A 121 -9.62 9.22 -15.81
CA GLU A 121 -8.63 10.13 -16.39
C GLU A 121 -7.27 9.43 -16.58
N PRO A 122 -6.40 9.91 -17.47
CA PRO A 122 -5.08 9.31 -17.67
C PRO A 122 -4.11 9.50 -16.49
N ASN A 123 -4.49 10.31 -15.49
CA ASN A 123 -3.67 10.59 -14.32
C ASN A 123 -3.75 9.45 -13.30
N ASN A 124 -2.62 8.81 -13.03
CA ASN A 124 -2.49 7.67 -12.12
C ASN A 124 -1.73 8.06 -10.86
N LEU A 125 -2.02 7.39 -9.75
CA LEU A 125 -1.16 7.45 -8.57
C LEU A 125 -0.06 6.40 -8.71
N ILE A 126 1.20 6.78 -8.47
CA ILE A 126 2.33 5.86 -8.39
C ILE A 126 3.06 6.17 -7.09
N GLU A 127 3.08 5.21 -6.16
CA GLU A 127 3.74 5.37 -4.87
C GLU A 127 4.81 4.28 -4.68
N PRO A 128 6.09 4.68 -4.52
CA PRO A 128 7.15 3.73 -4.22
C PRO A 128 7.05 3.23 -2.77
N ILE A 129 7.25 1.92 -2.57
CA ILE A 129 7.36 1.36 -1.22
C ILE A 129 8.83 1.50 -0.78
N THR A 130 9.08 2.49 0.07
CA THR A 130 10.40 2.77 0.66
C THR A 130 10.43 2.37 2.13
N LYS A 131 11.63 2.38 2.73
CA LYS A 131 11.80 2.13 4.17
C LYS A 131 11.16 3.20 5.06
N ASP A 132 10.94 4.39 4.49
CA ASP A 132 10.43 5.58 5.19
C ASP A 132 8.92 5.76 4.95
N LEU A 133 8.27 4.80 4.27
CA LEU A 133 6.82 4.81 4.06
C LEU A 133 6.10 4.51 5.37
N GLU A 134 5.42 5.53 5.89
CA GLU A 134 4.56 5.43 7.07
C GLU A 134 3.09 5.41 6.66
N PHE A 135 2.34 4.44 7.18
CA PHE A 135 0.92 4.32 6.91
C PHE A 135 0.14 3.74 8.10
N GLN A 136 -1.17 3.97 8.09
CA GLN A 136 -2.13 3.50 9.08
C GLN A 136 -3.33 2.88 8.37
N LEU A 137 -3.86 1.79 8.93
CA LEU A 137 -5.08 1.16 8.46
C LEU A 137 -6.22 1.53 9.39
N HIS A 138 -7.25 2.13 8.81
CA HIS A 138 -8.51 2.48 9.45
C HIS A 138 -9.63 2.04 8.54
N ASP A 139 -10.02 0.76 8.61
CA ASP A 139 -10.98 0.19 7.67
C ASP A 139 -12.21 1.08 7.47
N PRO A 140 -12.61 1.37 6.23
CA PRO A 140 -12.09 0.86 4.95
C PRO A 140 -11.01 1.74 4.27
N PHE A 141 -10.14 2.39 5.05
CA PHE A 141 -9.11 3.31 4.56
C PHE A 141 -7.68 2.87 4.87
N LEU A 142 -6.79 3.08 3.90
CA LEU A 142 -5.34 3.12 4.11
C LEU A 142 -4.88 4.57 4.04
N LEU A 143 -4.38 5.10 5.15
CA LEU A 143 -3.85 6.44 5.25
C LEU A 143 -2.33 6.40 5.20
N TYR A 144 -1.70 7.23 4.37
CA TYR A 144 -0.25 7.31 4.33
C TYR A 144 0.23 8.75 4.15
N ARG A 145 1.46 9.01 4.57
CA ARG A 145 2.06 10.34 4.53
C ARG A 145 3.26 10.35 3.61
N THR A 146 3.36 11.41 2.81
CA THR A 146 4.58 11.77 2.08
C THR A 146 5.17 13.05 2.66
N ALA A 147 6.33 13.49 2.15
CA ALA A 147 6.95 14.74 2.57
C ALA A 147 6.05 15.98 2.37
N ASN A 148 5.08 15.91 1.44
CA ASN A 148 4.30 17.07 1.00
C ASN A 148 2.81 16.97 1.36
N ALA A 149 2.29 15.77 1.62
CA ALA A 149 0.86 15.53 1.70
C ALA A 149 0.50 14.31 2.57
N ILE A 150 -0.75 14.28 3.02
CA ILE A 150 -1.35 13.10 3.65
C ILE A 150 -2.45 12.61 2.71
N TYR A 151 -2.39 11.33 2.38
CA TYR A 151 -3.31 10.67 1.46
C TYR A 151 -4.16 9.65 2.20
N GLY A 152 -5.37 9.44 1.68
CA GLY A 152 -6.27 8.39 2.12
C GLY A 152 -6.77 7.61 0.91
N ILE A 153 -6.54 6.29 0.91
CA ILE A 153 -7.07 5.39 -0.10
C ILE A 153 -8.28 4.70 0.50
N TRP A 154 -9.46 5.02 -0.03
CA TRP A 154 -10.68 4.31 0.32
C TRP A 154 -10.81 3.06 -0.52
N PHE A 155 -11.14 1.94 0.10
CA PHE A 155 -11.41 0.67 -0.57
C PHE A 155 -12.92 0.40 -0.56
N TYR A 156 -13.43 -0.05 -1.71
CA TYR A 156 -14.81 -0.53 -1.77
C TYR A 156 -15.02 -1.78 -0.92
N ASP A 157 -14.04 -2.70 -0.97
CA ASP A 157 -14.03 -3.92 -0.18
C ASP A 157 -13.07 -3.76 1.01
N LYS A 158 -13.58 -3.93 2.23
CA LYS A 158 -12.77 -3.85 3.45
C LYS A 158 -11.77 -5.00 3.56
N ASP A 159 -12.08 -6.16 2.97
CA ASP A 159 -11.17 -7.32 3.00
C ASP A 159 -9.97 -7.05 2.08
N ASP A 160 -10.18 -6.34 0.96
CA ASP A 160 -9.10 -5.81 0.13
C ASP A 160 -8.23 -4.81 0.90
N CYS A 161 -8.84 -3.89 1.67
CA CYS A 161 -8.12 -2.92 2.52
C CYS A 161 -7.17 -3.63 3.50
N ALA A 162 -7.69 -4.59 4.26
CA ALA A 162 -6.92 -5.33 5.24
C ALA A 162 -5.78 -6.13 4.59
N ARG A 163 -6.08 -6.86 3.51
CA ARG A 163 -5.12 -7.70 2.79
C ARG A 163 -3.98 -6.87 2.16
N VAL A 164 -4.32 -5.81 1.43
CA VAL A 164 -3.33 -4.92 0.79
C VAL A 164 -2.51 -4.19 1.84
N GLY A 165 -3.14 -3.71 2.91
CA GLY A 165 -2.46 -3.05 4.02
C GLY A 165 -1.41 -3.95 4.70
N GLN A 166 -1.78 -5.21 4.99
CA GLN A 166 -0.86 -6.20 5.57
C GLN A 166 0.29 -6.53 4.62
N LEU A 167 0.01 -6.63 3.33
CA LEU A 167 1.03 -6.85 2.31
C LEU A 167 2.03 -5.69 2.26
N ILE A 168 1.54 -4.44 2.18
CA ILE A 168 2.40 -3.25 2.16
C ILE A 168 3.26 -3.19 3.42
N ASN A 169 2.70 -3.50 4.60
CA ASN A 169 3.47 -3.56 5.85
C ASN A 169 4.65 -4.53 5.72
N SER A 170 4.37 -5.74 5.23
CA SER A 170 5.37 -6.79 5.06
C SER A 170 6.48 -6.37 4.10
N LEU A 171 6.13 -5.70 2.99
CA LEU A 171 7.10 -5.20 2.01
C LEU A 171 7.96 -4.06 2.55
N VAL A 172 7.40 -3.17 3.38
CA VAL A 172 8.18 -2.12 4.07
C VAL A 172 9.20 -2.76 5.01
N GLN A 173 8.81 -3.75 5.82
CA GLN A 173 9.72 -4.44 6.74
C GLN A 173 10.89 -5.13 6.00
N VAL A 174 10.61 -5.80 4.89
CA VAL A 174 11.63 -6.38 4.01
C VAL A 174 12.58 -5.30 3.47
N THR A 175 12.05 -4.14 3.09
CA THR A 175 12.84 -3.01 2.58
C THR A 175 13.77 -2.43 3.65
N ILE A 176 13.29 -2.31 4.90
CA ILE A 176 14.10 -1.89 6.06
C ILE A 176 15.24 -2.88 6.30
N ALA A 177 14.94 -4.18 6.36
CA ALA A 177 15.93 -5.23 6.61
C ALA A 177 17.03 -5.23 5.53
N ASN A 178 16.65 -5.17 4.26
CA ASN A 178 17.60 -5.13 3.14
C ASN A 178 18.51 -3.89 3.16
N HIS A 179 18.00 -2.74 3.61
CA HIS A 179 18.80 -1.54 3.76
C HIS A 179 19.86 -1.70 4.87
N GLN A 180 19.49 -2.29 6.01
CA GLN A 180 20.44 -2.52 7.11
C GLN A 180 21.55 -3.49 6.71
N THR A 181 21.24 -4.58 6.00
CA THR A 181 22.26 -5.54 5.52
C THR A 181 23.26 -4.90 4.57
N LYS A 182 22.81 -4.05 3.63
CA LYS A 182 23.72 -3.33 2.72
C LYS A 182 24.64 -2.36 3.48
N SER A 183 24.11 -1.63 4.46
CA SER A 183 24.92 -0.75 5.31
C SER A 183 25.94 -1.52 6.14
N GLN A 184 25.56 -2.65 6.74
CA GLN A 184 26.47 -3.46 7.55
C GLN A 184 27.56 -4.18 6.74
N CYS A 185 27.22 -4.69 5.55
CA CYS A 185 28.19 -5.31 4.65
C CYS A 185 29.25 -4.29 4.18
N PHE A 186 28.82 -3.08 3.81
CA PHE A 186 29.72 -2.00 3.40
C PHE A 186 30.72 -1.60 4.51
N ILE A 187 30.25 -1.50 5.76
CA ILE A 187 31.13 -1.17 6.90
C ILE A 187 32.09 -2.33 7.21
N ARG A 188 31.66 -3.59 7.09
CA ARG A 188 32.53 -4.76 7.30
C ARG A 188 33.63 -4.87 6.26
N SER A 189 33.32 -4.67 4.97
CA SER A 189 34.33 -4.72 3.91
C SER A 189 35.42 -3.65 4.08
N ARG A 190 35.05 -2.45 4.55
CA ARG A 190 36.03 -1.39 4.80
C ARG A 190 36.93 -1.68 6.01
N ARG A 191 36.38 -2.30 7.06
CA ARG A 191 37.18 -2.70 8.24
C ARG A 191 38.11 -3.88 7.93
N ALA A 192 37.70 -4.78 7.04
CA ALA A 192 38.54 -5.89 6.56
C ALA A 192 39.73 -5.41 5.71
N SER A 193 39.57 -4.37 4.88
CA SER A 193 40.70 -3.78 4.12
C SER A 193 41.67 -2.98 5.00
N GLU A 194 41.20 -2.43 6.13
CA GLU A 194 42.05 -1.68 7.07
C GLU A 194 42.84 -2.62 8.01
N SER A 195 42.37 -3.85 8.28
CA SER A 195 43.14 -4.84 9.05
C SER A 195 44.27 -5.51 8.27
N ASP A 196 44.11 -5.69 6.95
CA ASP A 196 45.17 -6.30 6.11
C ASP A 196 46.40 -5.39 5.93
N THR A 197 46.29 -4.09 6.22
CA THR A 197 47.41 -3.13 6.08
C THR A 197 48.18 -2.89 7.38
N MET A 198 47.70 -3.35 8.54
CA MET A 198 48.44 -3.23 9.81
C MET A 198 49.20 -4.51 10.21
N GLU A 199 48.89 -5.65 9.60
CA GLU A 199 49.59 -6.91 9.89
C GLU A 199 50.89 -7.09 9.07
N GLU A 200 51.05 -6.32 7.98
CA GLU A 200 52.27 -6.34 7.16
C GLU A 200 53.39 -5.40 7.69
N CYS A 201 53.07 -4.41 8.53
CA CYS A 201 54.07 -3.50 9.11
C CYS A 201 54.78 -4.03 10.37
N LEU A 202 54.31 -5.13 10.97
CA LEU A 202 54.96 -5.77 12.13
C LEU A 202 55.91 -6.92 11.75
N ALA A 203 55.95 -7.31 10.48
CA ALA A 203 56.81 -8.40 9.99
C ALA A 203 58.20 -7.96 9.50
N VAL A 204 58.49 -6.65 9.42
CA VAL A 204 59.73 -6.11 8.83
C VAL A 204 60.81 -5.72 9.87
N THR A 205 60.57 -5.86 11.18
CA THR A 205 61.56 -5.45 12.22
C THR A 205 62.34 -6.61 12.87
N ARG A 206 62.42 -7.78 12.22
CA ARG A 206 63.33 -8.86 12.63
C ARG A 206 64.05 -9.46 11.42
N ASN A 207 65.12 -8.80 10.99
CA ASN A 207 66.44 -9.42 10.78
C ASN A 207 67.52 -8.35 10.55
#